data_AF-A0A957D958-F1
#
_entry.id   AF-A0A957D958-F1
#
_cell.length_a   1.000
_cell.length_b   1.000
_cell.length_c   1.000
_cell.angle_alpha   90.00
_cell.angle_beta   90.00
_cell.angle_gamma   90.00
#
_symmetry.space_group_name_H-M   'P 1'
#
loop_
_entity.id
_entity.type
_entity.pdbx_description
1 polymer ?
#
loop_
_entity_poly.entity_id
_entity_poly.type
_entity_poly.pdbx_seq_one_letter_code
_entity_poly.pdbx_strand_id
1 'polypeptide(L)'
;MTSPQEYRNKIAEIGLNKLEFNTSSFAQVHLTLTKIRNSQNKLWQLKRALEVDINIVRDEQQVARKASISGSLAAIFLGKSTKHKQTQDQLTDERDQSIIAYQKIDSDVDGLLEQLAVVEAKTQILLNEWIAKENRKPKESAGRQTSLVDYRTYIKSSEWRQKAEEAKARAGNRCQVCNRSRAEVQLDAHHRTYERLGYELPEDITVLCRECHQLYEDAKKTGSTSTEELPEKGFCIRCKQSIRLNPQTPYCYSCYKVWKRFENPDYQEKYCHVCGKEHSATMLKPACYDCYRTYRNKLQFQKA
;
A
#
# COMPACT_ATOMS: atom_id res chain seq x y z
N MET A 1 30.80 -4.07 -2.78
CA MET A 1 30.16 -3.40 -3.92
C MET A 1 29.73 -4.47 -4.90
N THR A 2 28.46 -4.50 -5.32
CA THR A 2 27.98 -5.49 -6.29
C THR A 2 28.52 -5.14 -7.66
N SER A 3 29.05 -6.11 -8.42
CA SER A 3 29.63 -5.81 -9.74
C SER A 3 28.56 -5.46 -10.78
N PRO A 4 28.90 -4.73 -11.87
CA PRO A 4 27.94 -4.45 -12.95
C PRO A 4 27.33 -5.74 -13.54
N GLN A 5 28.12 -6.82 -13.63
CA GLN A 5 27.64 -8.10 -14.13
C GLN A 5 26.67 -8.77 -13.15
N GLU A 6 26.91 -8.69 -11.84
CA GLU A 6 25.98 -9.17 -10.83
C GLU A 6 24.66 -8.41 -10.85
N TYR A 7 24.67 -7.09 -11.06
CA TYR A 7 23.44 -6.31 -11.24
C TYR A 7 22.65 -6.78 -12.47
N ARG A 8 23.32 -7.03 -13.60
CA ARG A 8 22.67 -7.58 -14.81
C ARG A 8 22.04 -8.94 -14.55
N ASN A 9 22.73 -9.81 -13.80
CA ASN A 9 22.19 -11.12 -13.42
C ASN A 9 20.94 -10.96 -12.52
N LYS A 10 21.01 -10.09 -11.51
CA LYS A 10 19.86 -9.78 -10.62
C LYS A 10 18.67 -9.22 -11.40
N ILE A 11 18.90 -8.37 -12.40
CA ILE A 11 17.83 -7.87 -13.29
C ILE A 11 17.22 -9.01 -14.10
N ALA A 12 18.04 -9.89 -14.68
CA ALA A 12 17.57 -11.04 -15.44
C ALA A 12 16.74 -12.01 -14.58
N GLU A 13 17.11 -12.21 -13.32
CA GLU A 13 16.40 -13.04 -12.34
C GLU A 13 14.99 -12.53 -11.98
N ILE A 14 14.71 -11.24 -12.19
CA ILE A 14 13.34 -10.70 -12.04
C ILE A 14 12.39 -11.40 -13.01
N GLY A 15 12.91 -11.86 -14.17
CA GLY A 15 12.15 -12.67 -15.11
C GLY A 15 11.06 -11.88 -15.83
N LEU A 16 11.32 -10.62 -16.19
CA LEU A 16 10.36 -9.75 -16.89
C LEU A 16 9.90 -10.37 -18.22
N ASN A 17 10.77 -11.10 -18.90
CA ASN A 17 10.47 -11.86 -20.12
C ASN A 17 9.49 -13.03 -19.91
N LYS A 18 9.27 -13.46 -18.66
CA LYS A 18 8.32 -14.52 -18.27
C LYS A 18 7.00 -13.95 -17.74
N LEU A 19 6.80 -12.63 -17.82
CA LEU A 19 5.52 -12.01 -17.45
C LEU A 19 4.47 -12.36 -18.50
N GLU A 20 3.70 -13.40 -18.22
CA GLU A 20 2.52 -13.74 -19.01
C GLU A 20 1.40 -12.73 -18.77
N PHE A 21 0.94 -12.10 -19.85
CA PHE A 21 -0.21 -11.20 -19.84
C PHE A 21 -1.48 -11.98 -20.13
N ASN A 22 -2.16 -12.40 -19.06
CA ASN A 22 -3.44 -13.06 -19.18
C ASN A 22 -4.55 -12.12 -18.69
N THR A 23 -5.43 -11.72 -19.60
CA THR A 23 -6.55 -10.80 -19.34
C THR A 23 -7.91 -11.47 -19.52
N SER A 24 -7.94 -12.80 -19.61
CA SER A 24 -9.15 -13.60 -19.91
C SER A 24 -10.19 -13.60 -18.78
N SER A 25 -9.80 -13.26 -17.55
CA SER A 25 -10.70 -13.14 -16.41
C SER A 25 -10.22 -12.08 -15.43
N PHE A 26 -11.14 -11.57 -14.60
CA PHE A 26 -10.83 -10.64 -13.51
C PHE A 26 -9.67 -11.13 -12.62
N ALA A 27 -9.68 -12.42 -12.25
CA ALA A 27 -8.63 -13.01 -11.42
C ALA A 27 -7.26 -13.01 -12.13
N GLN A 28 -7.23 -13.27 -13.43
CA GLN A 28 -5.99 -13.25 -14.23
C GLN A 28 -5.46 -11.83 -14.41
N VAL A 29 -6.33 -10.85 -14.64
CA VAL A 29 -5.96 -9.42 -14.71
C VAL A 29 -5.35 -8.97 -13.37
N HIS A 30 -5.97 -9.32 -12.26
CA HIS A 30 -5.48 -8.98 -10.92
C HIS A 30 -4.13 -9.66 -10.59
N LEU A 31 -3.98 -10.94 -10.93
CA LEU A 31 -2.72 -11.67 -10.77
C LEU A 31 -1.60 -11.04 -11.60
N THR A 32 -1.89 -10.67 -12.84
CA THR A 32 -0.95 -9.99 -13.74
C THR A 32 -0.50 -8.66 -13.14
N LEU A 33 -1.44 -7.86 -12.63
CA LEU A 33 -1.15 -6.58 -11.97
C LEU A 33 -0.24 -6.74 -10.74
N THR A 34 -0.48 -7.80 -9.95
CA THR A 34 0.35 -8.13 -8.78
C THR A 34 1.77 -8.50 -9.19
N LYS A 35 1.94 -9.29 -10.27
CA LYS A 35 3.26 -9.64 -10.81
C LYS A 35 4.03 -8.40 -11.28
N ILE A 36 3.36 -7.47 -11.98
CA ILE A 36 3.96 -6.21 -12.44
C ILE A 36 4.49 -5.39 -11.26
N ARG A 37 3.66 -5.17 -10.23
CA ARG A 37 4.02 -4.40 -9.03
C ARG A 37 5.18 -5.02 -8.26
N ASN A 38 5.18 -6.33 -8.11
CA ASN A 38 6.29 -7.05 -7.48
C ASN A 38 7.60 -6.89 -8.27
N SER A 39 7.54 -6.90 -9.60
CA SER A 39 8.70 -6.65 -10.45
C SER A 39 9.21 -5.21 -10.35
N GLN A 40 8.31 -4.22 -10.35
CA GLN A 40 8.67 -2.80 -10.13
C GLN A 40 9.36 -2.61 -8.77
N ASN A 41 8.84 -3.23 -7.70
CA ASN A 41 9.44 -3.15 -6.36
C ASN A 41 10.86 -3.72 -6.34
N LYS A 42 11.10 -4.87 -7.00
CA LYS A 42 12.44 -5.45 -7.12
C LYS A 42 13.40 -4.53 -7.90
N LEU A 43 12.94 -3.93 -9.00
CA LEU A 43 13.73 -2.99 -9.78
C LEU A 43 14.08 -1.73 -8.97
N TRP A 44 13.14 -1.17 -8.21
CA TRP A 44 13.41 -0.04 -7.31
C TRP A 44 14.41 -0.38 -6.21
N GLN A 45 14.35 -1.58 -5.63
CA GLN A 45 15.35 -2.04 -4.65
C GLN A 45 16.74 -2.14 -5.29
N LEU A 46 16.83 -2.69 -6.51
CA LEU A 46 18.08 -2.74 -7.25
C LEU A 46 18.60 -1.35 -7.58
N LYS A 47 17.73 -0.44 -8.02
CA LYS A 47 18.09 0.95 -8.34
C LYS A 47 18.70 1.65 -7.12
N ARG A 48 18.06 1.55 -5.96
CA ARG A 48 18.59 2.14 -4.72
C ARG A 48 19.95 1.57 -4.32
N ALA A 49 20.14 0.26 -4.47
CA ALA A 49 21.45 -0.37 -4.21
C ALA A 49 22.51 0.11 -5.22
N LEU A 50 22.14 0.22 -6.49
CA LEU A 50 22.98 0.69 -7.58
C LEU A 50 23.41 2.15 -7.38
N GLU A 51 22.51 3.04 -6.97
CA GLU A 51 22.82 4.43 -6.63
C GLU A 51 23.86 4.55 -5.51
N VAL A 52 23.76 3.69 -4.49
CA VAL A 52 24.76 3.63 -3.40
C VAL A 52 26.12 3.19 -3.95
N ASP A 53 26.15 2.11 -4.74
CA ASP A 53 27.40 1.61 -5.33
C ASP A 53 28.02 2.64 -6.30
N ILE A 54 27.22 3.35 -7.12
CA ILE A 54 27.69 4.44 -7.99
C ILE A 54 28.35 5.56 -7.17
N ASN A 55 27.74 5.94 -6.05
CA ASN A 55 28.30 6.98 -5.18
C ASN A 55 29.62 6.52 -4.53
N ILE A 56 29.71 5.25 -4.11
CA ILE A 56 30.95 4.66 -3.59
C ILE A 56 32.06 4.74 -4.64
N VAL A 57 31.80 4.32 -5.89
CA VAL A 57 32.81 4.40 -6.97
C VAL A 57 33.22 5.85 -7.22
N ARG A 58 32.26 6.79 -7.20
CA ARG A 58 32.55 8.22 -7.40
C ARG A 58 33.43 8.79 -6.28
N ASP A 59 33.18 8.40 -5.04
CA ASP A 59 33.98 8.82 -3.88
C ASP A 59 35.39 8.23 -3.93
N GLU A 60 35.52 6.94 -4.28
CA GLU A 60 36.82 6.27 -4.48
C GLU A 60 37.63 6.94 -5.59
N GLN A 61 36.99 7.32 -6.70
CA GLN A 61 37.64 8.10 -7.75
C GLN A 61 38.09 9.47 -7.26
N GLN A 62 37.27 10.18 -6.47
CA GLN A 62 37.62 11.51 -5.96
C GLN A 62 38.81 11.45 -4.98
N VAL A 63 38.83 10.48 -4.06
CA VAL A 63 39.94 10.25 -3.13
C VAL A 63 41.22 9.93 -3.90
N ALA A 64 41.14 9.06 -4.90
CA ALA A 64 42.31 8.68 -5.67
C ALA A 64 42.82 9.79 -6.61
N ARG A 65 41.94 10.62 -7.19
CA ARG A 65 42.32 11.82 -7.93
C ARG A 65 43.07 12.80 -7.02
N LYS A 66 42.60 13.02 -5.78
CA LYS A 66 43.29 13.86 -4.78
C LYS A 66 44.67 13.29 -4.40
N ALA A 67 44.77 11.99 -4.16
CA ALA A 67 46.04 11.32 -3.83
C ALA A 67 47.06 11.40 -4.99
N SER A 68 46.57 11.24 -6.23
CA SER A 68 47.38 11.37 -7.45
C SER A 68 47.91 12.79 -7.64
N ILE A 69 47.08 13.83 -7.46
CA ILE A 69 47.51 15.23 -7.51
C ILE A 69 48.57 15.51 -6.45
N SER A 70 48.39 15.03 -5.21
CA SER A 70 49.38 15.21 -4.15
C SER A 70 50.72 14.50 -4.43
N GLY A 71 50.69 13.32 -5.05
CA GLY A 71 51.89 12.59 -5.45
C GLY A 71 52.64 13.25 -6.61
N SER A 72 51.92 13.81 -7.60
CA SER A 72 52.51 14.58 -8.69
C SER A 72 53.18 15.87 -8.20
N LEU A 73 52.58 16.57 -7.24
CA LEU A 73 53.18 17.77 -6.61
C LEU A 73 54.46 17.43 -5.84
N ALA A 74 54.49 16.31 -5.13
CA ALA A 74 55.69 15.84 -4.41
C ALA A 74 56.85 15.47 -5.37
N ALA A 75 56.54 14.87 -6.54
CA ALA A 75 57.55 14.52 -7.54
C ALA A 75 58.18 15.76 -8.22
N ILE A 76 57.38 16.82 -8.45
CA ILE A 76 57.85 18.10 -8.99
C ILE A 76 58.82 18.78 -8.01
N PHE A 77 58.52 18.73 -6.71
CA PHE A 77 59.38 19.32 -5.66
C PHE A 77 60.71 18.57 -5.45
N LEU A 78 60.76 17.26 -5.74
CA LEU A 78 61.96 16.42 -5.53
C LEU A 78 62.84 16.26 -6.77
N GLY A 79 62.53 16.94 -7.89
CA GLY A 79 63.38 16.99 -9.08
C GLY A 79 63.61 15.64 -9.78
N LYS A 80 62.80 14.61 -9.50
CA LYS A 80 62.93 13.28 -10.12
C LYS A 80 62.09 13.23 -11.39
N SER A 81 62.76 13.26 -12.55
CA SER A 81 62.14 13.03 -13.87
C SER A 81 61.56 11.61 -13.94
N THR A 82 60.23 11.48 -13.91
CA THR A 82 59.56 10.18 -13.97
C THR A 82 59.24 9.78 -15.41
N LYS A 83 59.88 8.71 -15.88
CA LYS A 83 59.47 7.94 -17.09
C LYS A 83 58.15 7.18 -16.88
N HIS A 84 57.22 7.71 -16.09
CA HIS A 84 56.05 6.99 -15.57
C HIS A 84 54.72 7.63 -16.00
N LYS A 85 54.67 8.25 -17.19
CA LYS A 85 53.45 8.89 -17.72
C LYS A 85 52.40 7.87 -18.24
N GLN A 86 52.83 6.66 -18.58
CA GLN A 86 52.00 5.60 -19.16
C GLN A 86 51.07 4.86 -18.17
N THR A 87 51.01 5.23 -16.89
CA THR A 87 50.24 4.49 -15.87
C THR A 87 49.11 5.29 -15.24
N GLN A 88 49.13 6.63 -15.32
CA GLN A 88 48.14 7.46 -14.65
C GLN A 88 46.90 7.69 -15.52
N ASP A 89 47.10 7.96 -16.82
CA ASP A 89 46.00 8.17 -17.79
C ASP A 89 45.19 6.88 -18.03
N GLN A 90 45.86 5.72 -18.10
CA GLN A 90 45.18 4.42 -18.23
C GLN A 90 44.32 4.07 -16.99
N LEU A 91 44.82 4.36 -15.78
CA LEU A 91 44.06 4.13 -14.55
C LEU A 91 42.85 5.07 -14.41
N THR A 92 42.90 6.28 -14.97
CA THR A 92 41.74 7.17 -15.03
C THR A 92 40.71 6.70 -16.06
N ASP A 93 41.16 6.22 -17.22
CA ASP A 93 40.27 5.70 -18.27
C ASP A 93 39.53 4.43 -17.83
N GLU A 94 40.21 3.46 -17.20
CA GLU A 94 39.58 2.25 -16.67
C GLU A 94 38.54 2.56 -15.58
N ARG A 95 38.81 3.59 -14.77
CA ARG A 95 37.91 4.06 -13.72
C ARG A 95 36.67 4.73 -14.29
N ASP A 96 36.83 5.62 -15.26
CA ASP A 96 35.70 6.31 -15.90
C ASP A 96 34.82 5.29 -16.65
N GLN A 97 35.42 4.26 -17.28
CA GLN A 97 34.70 3.12 -17.84
C GLN A 97 33.89 2.33 -16.80
N SER A 98 34.39 2.20 -15.56
CA SER A 98 33.68 1.51 -14.47
C SER A 98 32.40 2.24 -14.08
N ILE A 99 32.43 3.57 -13.90
CA ILE A 99 31.23 4.36 -13.60
C ILE A 99 30.23 4.31 -14.75
N ILE A 100 30.70 4.43 -16.00
CA ILE A 100 29.84 4.36 -17.19
C ILE A 100 29.07 3.02 -17.22
N ALA A 101 29.71 1.91 -16.82
CA ALA A 101 29.06 0.61 -16.78
C ALA A 101 27.88 0.57 -15.79
N TYR A 102 28.01 1.18 -14.61
CA TYR A 102 26.91 1.28 -13.65
C TYR A 102 25.82 2.27 -14.09
N GLN A 103 26.19 3.43 -14.63
CA GLN A 103 25.24 4.42 -15.15
C GLN A 103 24.38 3.85 -16.29
N LYS A 104 24.98 3.01 -17.15
CA LYS A 104 24.22 2.31 -18.19
C LYS A 104 23.16 1.38 -17.59
N ILE A 105 23.52 0.63 -16.55
CA ILE A 105 22.57 -0.25 -15.85
C ILE A 105 21.46 0.57 -15.19
N ASP A 106 21.78 1.73 -14.62
CA ASP A 106 20.79 2.62 -14.01
C ASP A 106 19.76 3.11 -15.04
N SER A 107 20.25 3.56 -16.21
CA SER A 107 19.41 3.93 -17.35
C SER A 107 18.57 2.74 -17.87
N ASP A 108 19.14 1.53 -17.90
CA ASP A 108 18.40 0.32 -18.31
C ASP A 108 17.28 0.00 -17.31
N VAL A 109 17.54 0.12 -16.00
CA VAL A 109 16.53 -0.07 -14.94
C VAL A 109 15.40 0.96 -15.05
N ASP A 110 15.72 2.21 -15.33
CA ASP A 110 14.72 3.26 -15.57
C ASP A 110 13.83 2.94 -16.77
N GLY A 111 14.42 2.52 -17.89
CA GLY A 111 13.65 2.11 -19.05
C GLY A 111 12.72 0.93 -18.75
N LEU A 112 13.15 -0.03 -17.93
CA LEU A 112 12.31 -1.15 -17.50
C LEU A 112 11.18 -0.71 -16.57
N LEU A 113 11.44 0.20 -15.63
CA LEU A 113 10.44 0.76 -14.74
C LEU A 113 9.36 1.53 -15.51
N GLU A 114 9.76 2.34 -16.49
CA GLU A 114 8.84 3.09 -17.36
C GLU A 114 7.95 2.13 -18.18
N GLN A 115 8.55 1.11 -18.79
CA GLN A 115 7.80 0.09 -19.53
C GLN A 115 6.77 -0.62 -18.63
N LEU A 116 7.17 -1.02 -17.42
CA LEU A 116 6.26 -1.66 -16.47
C LEU A 116 5.14 -0.71 -16.00
N ALA A 117 5.42 0.58 -15.80
CA ALA A 117 4.42 1.56 -15.42
C ALA A 117 3.35 1.74 -16.51
N VAL A 118 3.74 1.78 -17.79
CA VAL A 118 2.80 1.83 -18.91
C VAL A 118 1.90 0.60 -18.95
N VAL A 119 2.49 -0.57 -18.74
CA VAL A 119 1.77 -1.85 -18.72
C VAL A 119 0.86 -1.96 -17.48
N GLU A 120 1.29 -1.47 -16.33
CA GLU A 120 0.48 -1.40 -15.11
C GLU A 120 -0.77 -0.55 -15.36
N ALA A 121 -0.61 0.65 -15.92
CA ALA A 121 -1.72 1.55 -16.22
C ALA A 121 -2.75 0.90 -17.16
N LYS A 122 -2.29 0.26 -18.24
CA LYS A 122 -3.17 -0.49 -19.16
C LYS A 122 -3.90 -1.63 -18.44
N THR A 123 -3.20 -2.39 -17.61
CA THR A 123 -3.78 -3.50 -16.85
C THR A 123 -4.81 -3.01 -15.83
N GLN A 124 -4.56 -1.87 -15.20
CA GLN A 124 -5.47 -1.23 -14.25
C GLN A 124 -6.75 -0.73 -14.93
N ILE A 125 -6.65 -0.18 -16.15
CA ILE A 125 -7.81 0.18 -16.97
C ILE A 125 -8.66 -1.06 -17.27
N LEU A 126 -8.03 -2.15 -17.73
CA LEU A 126 -8.74 -3.41 -17.98
C LEU A 126 -9.44 -3.94 -16.73
N LEU A 127 -8.81 -3.85 -15.56
CA LEU A 127 -9.44 -4.23 -14.30
C LEU A 127 -10.70 -3.41 -14.02
N ASN A 128 -10.63 -2.09 -14.23
CA ASN A 128 -11.77 -1.19 -14.05
C ASN A 128 -12.90 -1.51 -15.05
N GLU A 129 -12.57 -1.86 -16.30
CA GLU A 129 -13.55 -2.32 -17.28
C GLU A 129 -14.23 -3.63 -16.88
N TRP A 130 -13.48 -4.59 -16.33
CA TRP A 130 -14.04 -5.84 -15.80
C TRP A 130 -15.01 -5.56 -14.65
N ILE A 131 -14.63 -4.68 -13.70
CA ILE A 131 -15.49 -4.25 -12.59
C ILE A 131 -16.76 -3.59 -13.14
N ALA A 132 -16.63 -2.70 -14.12
CA ALA A 132 -17.78 -2.03 -14.73
C ALA A 132 -18.70 -3.01 -15.48
N LYS A 133 -18.15 -4.02 -16.17
CA LYS A 133 -18.92 -5.07 -16.85
C LYS A 133 -19.67 -5.95 -15.87
N GLU A 134 -19.03 -6.34 -14.76
CA GLU A 134 -19.69 -7.12 -13.71
C GLU A 134 -20.85 -6.35 -13.09
N ASN A 135 -20.67 -5.05 -12.86
CA ASN A 135 -21.71 -4.15 -12.34
C ASN A 135 -22.86 -3.87 -13.33
N ARG A 136 -22.72 -4.20 -14.63
CA ARG A 136 -23.74 -4.03 -15.67
C ARG A 136 -24.60 -5.27 -15.91
N LYS A 137 -24.24 -6.44 -15.36
CA LYS A 137 -25.06 -7.65 -15.49
C LYS A 137 -26.37 -7.48 -14.69
N PRO A 138 -27.54 -7.82 -15.26
CA PRO A 138 -28.78 -7.88 -14.50
C PRO A 138 -28.59 -8.81 -13.29
N LYS A 139 -29.10 -8.42 -12.11
CA LYS A 139 -29.04 -9.21 -10.88
C LYS A 139 -29.94 -10.45 -10.98
N GLU A 140 -29.60 -11.41 -11.85
CA GLU A 140 -30.14 -12.76 -11.80
C GLU A 140 -29.16 -13.65 -11.03
N SER A 141 -29.58 -13.98 -9.81
CA SER A 141 -29.07 -15.05 -8.94
C SER A 141 -27.54 -15.21 -8.83
N ALA A 142 -26.93 -14.45 -7.92
CA ALA A 142 -25.66 -14.81 -7.27
C ALA A 142 -25.65 -14.12 -5.89
N GLY A 143 -25.53 -14.80 -4.76
CA GLY A 143 -24.52 -15.83 -4.54
C GLY A 143 -23.16 -15.16 -4.32
N ARG A 144 -23.02 -14.44 -3.19
CA ARG A 144 -21.79 -14.17 -2.44
C ARG A 144 -20.55 -13.77 -3.26
N GLN A 145 -20.15 -12.49 -3.21
CA GLN A 145 -18.75 -12.12 -3.45
C GLN A 145 -18.17 -11.36 -2.25
N THR A 146 -17.27 -12.07 -1.59
CA THR A 146 -16.46 -11.70 -0.43
C THR A 146 -15.36 -10.71 -0.80
N SER A 147 -14.92 -9.88 0.16
CA SER A 147 -13.68 -9.11 0.05
C SER A 147 -12.53 -10.00 -0.42
N LEU A 148 -11.93 -9.64 -1.56
CA LEU A 148 -10.93 -10.46 -2.27
C LEU A 148 -9.59 -10.64 -1.53
N VAL A 149 -9.36 -9.94 -0.42
CA VAL A 149 -8.16 -10.06 0.42
C VAL A 149 -8.55 -10.63 1.78
N ASP A 150 -8.03 -11.81 2.12
CA ASP A 150 -8.16 -12.33 3.48
C ASP A 150 -7.28 -11.49 4.42
N TYR A 151 -7.91 -10.61 5.20
CA TYR A 151 -7.27 -9.70 6.15
C TYR A 151 -6.24 -10.41 7.05
N ARG A 152 -6.55 -11.63 7.51
CA ARG A 152 -5.68 -12.38 8.43
C ARG A 152 -4.39 -12.85 7.76
N THR A 153 -4.48 -13.23 6.49
CA THR A 153 -3.31 -13.57 5.67
C THR A 153 -2.54 -12.31 5.27
N TYR A 154 -3.26 -11.26 4.88
CA TYR A 154 -2.69 -9.99 4.43
C TYR A 154 -1.85 -9.30 5.51
N ILE A 155 -2.37 -9.18 6.73
CA ILE A 155 -1.65 -8.50 7.82
C ILE A 155 -0.38 -9.24 8.27
N LYS A 156 -0.22 -10.52 7.88
CA LYS A 156 0.97 -11.33 8.15
C LYS A 156 1.96 -11.33 6.98
N SER A 157 1.55 -10.81 5.83
CA SER A 157 2.33 -10.82 4.60
C SER A 157 3.60 -9.96 4.69
N SER A 158 4.57 -10.23 3.80
CA SER A 158 5.73 -9.35 3.60
C SER A 158 5.33 -7.98 3.06
N GLU A 159 4.26 -7.91 2.26
CA GLU A 159 3.73 -6.68 1.68
C GLU A 159 3.27 -5.69 2.76
N TRP A 160 2.43 -6.14 3.70
CA TRP A 160 2.02 -5.31 4.84
C TRP A 160 3.22 -4.88 5.69
N ARG A 161 4.18 -5.79 5.91
CA ARG A 161 5.40 -5.48 6.68
C ARG A 161 6.21 -4.37 6.00
N GLN A 162 6.33 -4.39 4.68
CA GLN A 162 7.00 -3.33 3.92
C GLN A 162 6.27 -1.99 4.06
N LYS A 163 4.96 -1.95 3.79
CA LYS A 163 4.12 -0.74 3.93
C LYS A 163 4.20 -0.15 5.34
N ALA A 164 4.19 -1.01 6.36
CA ALA A 164 4.32 -0.60 7.75
C ALA A 164 5.69 0.03 8.06
N GLU A 165 6.79 -0.53 7.54
CA GLU A 165 8.13 0.05 7.73
C GLU A 165 8.33 1.35 6.94
N GLU A 166 7.79 1.45 5.72
CA GLU A 166 7.79 2.70 4.94
C GLU A 166 7.00 3.80 5.65
N ALA A 167 5.85 3.48 6.25
CA ALA A 167 5.11 4.42 7.07
C ALA A 167 5.92 4.89 8.29
N LYS A 168 6.65 3.99 8.97
CA LYS A 168 7.54 4.33 10.09
C LYS A 168 8.69 5.22 9.66
N ALA A 169 9.31 4.94 8.51
CA ALA A 169 10.38 5.77 7.96
C ALA A 169 9.88 7.19 7.63
N ARG A 170 8.72 7.30 6.96
CA ARG A 170 8.08 8.59 6.62
C ARG A 170 7.72 9.40 7.85
N ALA A 171 7.31 8.72 8.93
CA ALA A 171 7.04 9.31 10.24
C ALA A 171 8.31 9.69 11.03
N GLY A 172 9.50 9.58 10.43
CA GLY A 172 10.77 9.85 11.12
C GLY A 172 11.08 8.87 12.26
N ASN A 173 10.53 7.64 12.20
CA ASN A 173 10.56 6.66 13.28
C ASN A 173 10.05 7.23 14.61
N ARG A 174 8.99 8.05 14.55
CA ARG A 174 8.33 8.65 15.72
C ARG A 174 6.83 8.42 15.68
N CYS A 175 6.23 8.31 16.85
CA CYS A 175 4.79 8.29 16.99
C CYS A 175 4.21 9.61 16.51
N GLN A 176 3.21 9.57 15.63
CA GLN A 176 2.56 10.75 15.05
C GLN A 176 1.60 11.46 16.02
N VAL A 177 1.48 10.99 17.26
CA VAL A 177 0.65 11.59 18.32
C VAL A 177 1.53 12.14 19.45
N CYS A 178 2.31 11.28 20.11
CA CYS A 178 3.14 11.69 21.25
C CYS A 178 4.60 12.04 20.90
N ASN A 179 5.00 11.93 19.63
CA ASN A 179 6.34 12.24 19.12
C ASN A 179 7.53 11.43 19.70
N ARG A 180 7.28 10.48 20.60
CA ARG A 180 8.30 9.54 21.11
C ARG A 180 8.89 8.71 19.97
N SER A 181 10.20 8.49 20.04
CA SER A 181 10.96 7.78 19.00
C SER A 181 10.90 6.26 19.17
N ARG A 182 11.25 5.54 18.09
CA ARG A 182 11.35 4.07 18.10
C ARG A 182 12.37 3.51 19.11
N ALA A 183 13.31 4.32 19.57
CA ALA A 183 14.26 3.96 20.62
C ALA A 183 13.59 3.94 22.01
N GLU A 184 12.55 4.75 22.20
CA GLU A 184 11.84 4.90 23.47
C GLU A 184 10.62 3.98 23.56
N VAL A 185 9.95 3.75 22.43
CA VAL A 185 8.67 3.03 22.38
C VAL A 185 8.55 2.12 21.18
N GLN A 186 7.75 1.06 21.33
CA GLN A 186 7.36 0.24 20.19
C GLN A 186 6.35 0.99 19.31
N LEU A 187 6.71 1.15 18.02
CA LEU A 187 5.87 1.75 16.98
C LEU A 187 5.20 0.69 16.12
N ASP A 188 3.89 0.85 15.93
CA ASP A 188 3.04 0.02 15.10
C ASP A 188 2.35 0.89 14.03
N ALA A 189 2.12 0.31 12.85
CA ALA A 189 1.37 0.95 11.78
C ALA A 189 -0.12 0.71 12.01
N HIS A 190 -0.91 1.79 12.02
CA HIS A 190 -2.34 1.81 12.23
C HIS A 190 -3.06 2.20 10.94
N HIS A 191 -4.03 1.39 10.51
CA HIS A 191 -4.93 1.75 9.42
C HIS A 191 -5.89 2.86 9.87
N ARG A 192 -5.86 4.00 9.20
CA ARG A 192 -6.87 5.07 9.32
C ARG A 192 -8.18 4.68 8.64
N THR A 193 -8.09 3.90 7.56
CA THR A 193 -9.22 3.32 6.83
C THR A 193 -8.84 1.94 6.28
N TYR A 194 -9.84 1.08 6.11
CA TYR A 194 -9.72 -0.27 5.54
C TYR A 194 -10.30 -0.36 4.12
N GLU A 195 -10.80 0.75 3.56
CA GLU A 195 -11.48 0.80 2.26
C GLU A 195 -10.65 0.24 1.11
N ARG A 196 -9.32 0.40 1.20
CA ARG A 196 -8.33 -0.05 0.21
C ARG A 196 -7.38 -1.07 0.81
N LEU A 197 -7.88 -2.03 1.60
CA LEU A 197 -7.05 -3.08 2.20
C LEU A 197 -6.27 -3.84 1.10
N GLY A 198 -4.94 -3.85 1.20
CA GLY A 198 -4.04 -4.37 0.13
C GLY A 198 -3.58 -3.33 -0.89
N TYR A 199 -4.18 -2.14 -0.90
CA TYR A 199 -3.91 -1.03 -1.82
C TYR A 199 -3.86 0.33 -1.10
N GLU A 200 -3.42 0.31 0.15
CA GLU A 200 -3.38 1.47 1.04
C GLU A 200 -2.52 2.60 0.45
N LEU A 201 -3.07 3.82 0.48
CA LEU A 201 -2.30 5.03 0.22
C LEU A 201 -1.45 5.39 1.44
N PRO A 202 -0.39 6.21 1.28
CA PRO A 202 0.41 6.71 2.40
C PRO A 202 -0.44 7.30 3.53
N GLU A 203 -1.54 7.97 3.21
CA GLU A 203 -2.46 8.64 4.15
C GLU A 203 -3.39 7.65 4.87
N ASP A 204 -3.54 6.43 4.36
CA ASP A 204 -4.37 5.39 4.96
C ASP A 204 -3.67 4.72 6.14
N ILE A 205 -2.37 4.96 6.32
CA ILE A 205 -1.54 4.35 7.34
C ILE A 205 -0.90 5.45 8.18
N THR A 206 -1.13 5.43 9.48
CA THR A 206 -0.45 6.29 10.46
C THR A 206 0.41 5.47 11.41
N VAL A 207 1.39 6.10 12.05
CA VAL A 207 2.33 5.41 12.94
C VAL A 207 2.11 5.84 14.38
N LEU A 208 1.74 4.88 15.22
CA LEU A 208 1.41 5.11 16.61
C LEU A 208 2.31 4.26 17.50
N CYS A 209 2.68 4.76 18.69
CA CYS A 209 3.20 3.88 19.73
C CYS A 209 2.06 3.05 20.32
N ARG A 210 2.37 1.91 20.95
CA ARG A 210 1.36 1.05 21.58
C ARG A 210 0.40 1.77 22.51
N GLU A 211 0.90 2.69 23.34
CA GLU A 211 0.07 3.49 24.25
C GLU A 211 -0.90 4.39 23.49
N CYS A 212 -0.43 5.14 22.48
CA CYS A 212 -1.30 5.96 21.63
C CYS A 212 -2.26 5.11 20.78
N HIS A 213 -1.83 3.93 20.34
CA HIS A 213 -2.67 2.97 19.61
C HIS A 213 -3.81 2.48 20.49
N GLN A 214 -3.51 2.15 21.75
CA GLN A 214 -4.52 1.74 22.74
C GLN A 214 -5.47 2.89 23.05
N LEU A 215 -4.98 4.12 23.24
CA LEU A 215 -5.83 5.30 23.42
C LEU A 215 -6.75 5.55 22.22
N TYR A 216 -6.29 5.31 21.00
CA TYR A 216 -7.11 5.44 19.79
C TYR A 216 -8.21 4.36 19.73
N GLU A 217 -7.88 3.13 20.12
CA GLU A 217 -8.85 2.03 20.23
C GLU A 217 -9.84 2.23 21.38
N ASP A 218 -9.39 2.79 22.50
CA ASP A 218 -10.21 3.04 23.68
C ASP A 218 -11.07 4.30 23.49
N ALA A 219 -10.61 5.34 22.81
CA ALA A 219 -11.43 6.48 22.41
C ALA A 219 -12.57 6.07 21.45
N LYS A 220 -12.34 5.04 20.60
CA LYS A 220 -13.40 4.40 19.81
C LYS A 220 -14.38 3.58 20.67
N LYS A 221 -13.99 3.17 21.89
CA LYS A 221 -14.85 2.45 22.85
C LYS A 221 -15.56 3.38 23.84
N THR A 222 -15.00 4.54 24.19
CA THR A 222 -15.59 5.48 25.17
C THR A 222 -16.72 6.32 24.60
N GLY A 223 -17.03 6.21 23.30
CA GLY A 223 -18.32 6.62 22.72
C GLY A 223 -19.48 5.67 23.02
N SER A 224 -19.26 4.60 23.78
CA SER A 224 -20.28 3.62 24.19
C SER A 224 -20.17 3.28 25.68
N THR A 225 -20.60 4.20 26.54
CA THR A 225 -21.02 3.83 27.90
C THR A 225 -22.49 3.45 27.89
N SER A 226 -22.78 2.15 28.00
CA SER A 226 -23.81 1.59 28.86
C SER A 226 -23.87 0.07 28.64
N THR A 227 -23.70 -0.68 29.73
CA THR A 227 -24.24 -2.02 30.05
C THR A 227 -24.78 -2.90 28.91
N GLU A 228 -24.33 -4.15 28.93
CA GLU A 228 -24.47 -5.21 27.91
C GLU A 228 -25.90 -5.70 27.55
N GLU A 229 -26.93 -4.87 27.64
CA GLU A 229 -28.28 -5.21 27.19
C GLU A 229 -28.53 -4.75 25.74
N LEU A 230 -29.31 -5.53 24.99
CA LEU A 230 -29.74 -5.16 23.65
C LEU A 230 -30.61 -3.90 23.73
N PRO A 231 -30.45 -2.90 22.84
CA PRO A 231 -31.32 -1.73 22.84
C PRO A 231 -32.78 -2.17 22.67
N GLU A 232 -33.68 -1.69 23.55
CA GLU A 232 -35.10 -2.08 23.52
C GLU A 232 -35.78 -1.73 22.19
N LYS A 233 -35.29 -0.69 21.50
CA LYS A 233 -35.86 -0.15 20.26
C LYS A 233 -34.76 0.17 19.26
N GLY A 234 -35.12 0.11 17.98
CA GLY A 234 -34.30 0.57 16.85
C GLY A 234 -34.92 1.79 16.16
N PHE A 235 -34.38 2.16 15.00
CA PHE A 235 -34.78 3.36 14.27
C PHE A 235 -34.96 3.08 12.78
N CYS A 236 -35.92 3.75 12.15
CA CYS A 236 -36.11 3.68 10.70
C CYS A 236 -34.91 4.32 10.00
N ILE A 237 -34.26 3.59 9.10
CA ILE A 237 -33.05 4.08 8.42
C ILE A 237 -33.31 5.31 7.53
N ARG A 238 -34.55 5.51 7.07
CA ARG A 238 -34.95 6.67 6.24
C ARG A 238 -35.36 7.91 7.03
N CYS A 239 -36.24 7.74 8.02
CA CYS A 239 -36.91 8.86 8.69
C CYS A 239 -36.58 9.00 10.18
N LYS A 240 -35.71 8.14 10.73
CA LYS A 240 -35.31 8.11 12.15
C LYS A 240 -36.44 7.76 13.13
N GLN A 241 -37.66 7.44 12.67
CA GLN A 241 -38.74 7.02 13.55
C GLN A 241 -38.35 5.78 14.38
N SER A 242 -38.59 5.80 15.70
CA SER A 242 -38.36 4.64 16.55
C SER A 242 -39.26 3.46 16.16
N ILE A 243 -38.66 2.29 15.96
CA ILE A 243 -39.30 1.04 15.54
C ILE A 243 -38.71 -0.14 16.32
N ARG A 244 -39.21 -1.37 16.08
CA ARG A 244 -38.62 -2.58 16.65
C ARG A 244 -37.18 -2.77 16.14
N LEU A 245 -36.26 -3.12 17.04
CA LEU A 245 -34.88 -3.43 16.68
C LEU A 245 -34.82 -4.78 15.95
N ASN A 246 -34.80 -4.73 14.63
CA ASN A 246 -34.62 -5.87 13.75
C ASN A 246 -33.90 -5.42 12.47
N PRO A 247 -32.60 -5.68 12.33
CA PRO A 247 -31.85 -5.35 11.12
C PRO A 247 -32.40 -5.98 9.83
N GLN A 248 -33.21 -7.04 9.90
CA GLN A 248 -33.89 -7.60 8.71
C GLN A 248 -35.03 -6.70 8.22
N THR A 249 -35.57 -5.85 9.09
CA THR A 249 -36.71 -4.96 8.81
C THR A 249 -36.40 -3.52 9.27
N PRO A 250 -35.45 -2.82 8.64
CA PRO A 250 -34.91 -1.56 9.14
C PRO A 250 -35.78 -0.32 8.83
N TYR A 251 -36.95 -0.51 8.23
CA TYR A 251 -37.89 0.55 7.86
C TYR A 251 -39.14 0.54 8.75
N CYS A 252 -39.72 1.71 9.01
CA CYS A 252 -41.11 1.79 9.46
C CYS A 252 -42.06 1.45 8.30
N TYR A 253 -43.32 1.13 8.62
CA TYR A 253 -44.31 0.69 7.63
C TYR A 253 -44.49 1.67 6.45
N SER A 254 -44.55 2.98 6.73
CA SER A 254 -44.73 4.01 5.69
C SER A 254 -43.51 4.13 4.78
N CYS A 255 -42.29 4.14 5.33
CA CYS A 255 -41.05 4.16 4.54
C CYS A 255 -40.83 2.86 3.78
N TYR A 256 -41.18 1.71 4.36
CA TYR A 256 -41.10 0.41 3.70
C TYR A 256 -42.00 0.35 2.46
N LYS A 257 -43.24 0.86 2.53
CA LYS A 257 -44.13 0.93 1.35
C LYS A 257 -43.52 1.70 0.19
N VAL A 258 -42.83 2.80 0.48
CA VAL A 258 -42.16 3.59 -0.55
C VAL A 258 -40.93 2.85 -1.07
N TRP A 259 -40.09 2.34 -0.18
CA TRP A 259 -38.91 1.55 -0.56
C TRP A 259 -39.27 0.32 -1.40
N LYS A 260 -40.34 -0.39 -1.04
CA LYS A 260 -40.86 -1.59 -1.72
C LYS A 260 -41.34 -1.32 -3.16
N ARG A 261 -41.58 -0.07 -3.55
CA ARG A 261 -41.84 0.27 -4.97
C ARG A 261 -40.59 0.22 -5.83
N PHE A 262 -39.43 0.48 -5.23
CA PHE A 262 -38.14 0.50 -5.92
C PHE A 262 -37.32 -0.76 -5.66
N GLU A 263 -37.55 -1.42 -4.52
CA GLU A 263 -36.87 -2.64 -4.06
C GLU A 263 -35.35 -2.60 -4.24
N ASN A 264 -34.75 -1.42 -4.05
CA ASN A 264 -33.32 -1.23 -4.19
C ASN A 264 -32.65 -1.40 -2.81
N PRO A 265 -32.03 -2.56 -2.51
CA PRO A 265 -31.45 -2.85 -1.20
C PRO A 265 -30.15 -2.07 -0.94
N ASP A 266 -29.53 -1.52 -1.99
CA ASP A 266 -28.31 -0.72 -1.94
C ASP A 266 -28.59 0.78 -1.80
N TYR A 267 -29.87 1.19 -1.88
CA TYR A 267 -30.25 2.59 -1.72
C TYR A 267 -29.82 3.11 -0.35
N GLN A 268 -29.04 4.20 -0.38
CA GLN A 268 -28.47 4.83 0.81
C GLN A 268 -29.52 5.70 1.49
N GLU A 269 -29.88 5.30 2.69
CA GLU A 269 -30.69 6.02 3.64
C GLU A 269 -29.79 6.73 4.66
N LYS A 270 -30.40 7.52 5.55
CA LYS A 270 -29.69 8.57 6.30
C LYS A 270 -29.35 8.21 7.74
N TYR A 271 -29.91 7.14 8.30
CA TYR A 271 -29.82 6.85 9.73
C TYR A 271 -29.45 5.40 10.03
N CYS A 272 -28.73 5.19 11.13
CA CYS A 272 -28.45 3.87 11.67
C CYS A 272 -29.68 3.28 12.36
N HIS A 273 -30.00 2.02 12.04
CA HIS A 273 -31.10 1.27 12.63
C HIS A 273 -30.94 0.97 14.12
N VAL A 274 -29.70 0.87 14.61
CA VAL A 274 -29.43 0.49 16.00
C VAL A 274 -29.36 1.72 16.90
N CYS A 275 -28.58 2.75 16.53
CA CYS A 275 -28.37 3.93 17.39
C CYS A 275 -29.09 5.20 16.93
N GLY A 276 -29.71 5.21 15.75
CA GLY A 276 -30.45 6.37 15.22
C GLY A 276 -29.59 7.56 14.79
N LYS A 277 -28.26 7.47 14.92
CA LYS A 277 -27.31 8.49 14.43
C LYS A 277 -27.30 8.54 12.91
N GLU A 278 -26.95 9.69 12.35
CA GLU A 278 -26.76 9.84 10.91
C GLU A 278 -25.68 8.89 10.41
N HIS A 279 -26.02 8.11 9.39
CA HIS A 279 -25.16 7.11 8.80
C HIS A 279 -25.75 6.72 7.44
N SER A 280 -24.89 6.51 6.44
CA SER A 280 -25.27 5.96 5.14
C SER A 280 -25.67 4.48 5.27
N ALA A 281 -26.87 4.23 5.78
CA ALA A 281 -27.43 2.91 5.98
C ALA A 281 -28.10 2.41 4.71
N THR A 282 -28.11 1.11 4.48
CA THR A 282 -28.89 0.49 3.40
C THR A 282 -29.78 -0.61 3.97
N MET A 283 -30.64 -1.22 3.13
CA MET A 283 -31.43 -2.37 3.55
C MET A 283 -30.50 -3.50 4.03
N LEU A 284 -29.37 -3.74 3.33
CA LEU A 284 -28.40 -4.78 3.67
C LEU A 284 -27.49 -4.40 4.84
N LYS A 285 -27.13 -3.12 4.95
CA LYS A 285 -26.26 -2.60 6.01
C LYS A 285 -27.01 -1.53 6.79
N PRO A 286 -28.00 -1.93 7.60
CA PRO A 286 -28.87 -0.98 8.26
C PRO A 286 -28.21 -0.32 9.48
N ALA A 287 -27.02 -0.75 9.89
CA ALA A 287 -26.33 -0.24 11.07
C ALA A 287 -24.96 0.33 10.75
N CYS A 288 -24.54 1.36 11.50
CA CYS A 288 -23.19 1.86 11.45
C CYS A 288 -22.20 0.79 11.89
N TYR A 289 -20.93 0.96 11.51
CA TYR A 289 -19.88 -0.01 11.79
C TYR A 289 -19.76 -0.33 13.29
N ASP A 290 -19.87 0.69 14.16
CA ASP A 290 -19.79 0.49 15.62
C ASP A 290 -20.94 -0.38 16.12
N CYS A 291 -22.17 -0.09 15.71
CA CYS A 291 -23.34 -0.86 16.11
C CYS A 291 -23.30 -2.29 15.53
N TYR A 292 -22.87 -2.44 14.28
CA TYR A 292 -22.65 -3.76 13.70
C TYR A 292 -21.60 -4.54 14.50
N ARG A 293 -20.43 -3.94 14.78
CA ARG A 293 -19.34 -4.58 15.53
C ARG A 293 -19.79 -5.02 16.93
N THR A 294 -20.53 -4.16 17.63
CA THR A 294 -21.03 -4.43 18.98
C THR A 294 -22.09 -5.52 18.99
N TYR A 295 -23.01 -5.52 18.03
CA TYR A 295 -24.19 -6.40 18.06
C TYR A 295 -24.17 -7.55 17.04
N ARG A 296 -23.11 -7.74 16.24
CA ARG A 296 -23.03 -8.80 15.19
C ARG A 296 -23.26 -10.23 15.69
N ASN A 297 -22.99 -10.49 16.97
CA ASN A 297 -23.21 -11.80 17.59
C ASN A 297 -24.57 -11.88 18.33
N LYS A 298 -25.25 -10.75 18.55
CA LYS A 298 -26.51 -10.64 19.29
C LYS A 298 -27.72 -10.35 18.38
N LEU A 299 -27.51 -9.74 17.22
CA LEU A 299 -28.53 -9.41 16.23
C LEU A 299 -28.24 -10.10 14.89
N GLN A 300 -29.30 -10.55 14.23
CA GLN A 300 -29.21 -11.08 12.87
C GLN A 300 -29.23 -9.93 11.86
N PHE A 301 -28.06 -9.59 11.35
CA PHE A 301 -27.91 -8.64 10.23
C PHE A 301 -28.21 -9.34 8.90
N GLN A 302 -28.68 -8.58 7.90
CA GLN A 302 -28.95 -9.12 6.58
C GLN A 302 -27.64 -9.68 6.01
N LYS A 303 -27.69 -10.92 5.51
CA LYS A 303 -26.55 -11.53 4.83
C LYS A 303 -26.52 -10.92 3.43
N ALA A 304 -25.44 -10.21 3.12
CA ALA A 304 -25.17 -9.72 1.78
C ALA A 304 -24.98 -10.89 0.79
#